data_AF-A0A829QJL4-F1
#
_entry.id   AF-A0A829QJL4-F1
#
_cell.length_a   1.000
_cell.length_b   1.000
_cell.length_c   1.000
_cell.angle_alpha   90.00
_cell.angle_beta   90.00
_cell.angle_gamma   90.00
#
_symmetry.space_group_name_H-M   'P 1'
#
loop_
_entity.id
_entity.type
_entity.pdbx_description
1 polymer ?
#
loop_
_entity_poly.entity_id
_entity_poly.type
_entity_poly.pdbx_seq_one_letter_code
_entity_poly.pdbx_strand_id
1 'polypeptide(L)'
;MSSNWYVGNANDDAGTNRGWFLGHFMNDEARNTDAIEVKWGIHPAGDRRDGWTSGEQRSTLLILVSGRFRLDLTTESVTLERQGDYVVWGKGIDHSWQAEDDSVVITVRWPSLPVQF
;
A
#
# COMPACT_ATOMS: atom_id res chain seq x y z
N MET A 1 -20.44 12.58 -18.88
CA MET A 1 -19.10 13.12 -18.58
C MET A 1 -18.86 12.85 -17.12
N SER A 2 -17.90 11.99 -16.81
CA SER A 2 -17.41 11.85 -15.44
C SER A 2 -16.77 13.17 -15.04
N SER A 3 -17.00 13.58 -13.79
CA SER A 3 -16.29 14.70 -13.20
C SER A 3 -14.79 14.38 -13.15
N ASN A 4 -13.91 15.31 -13.51
CA ASN A 4 -12.45 15.19 -13.31
C ASN A 4 -12.05 15.39 -11.83
N TRP A 5 -12.92 15.01 -10.90
CA TRP A 5 -12.69 15.05 -9.46
C TRP A 5 -13.60 14.03 -8.78
N TYR A 6 -13.14 13.52 -7.63
CA TYR A 6 -13.83 12.51 -6.86
C TYR A 6 -13.64 12.80 -5.35
N VAL A 7 -14.68 12.56 -4.55
CA VAL A 7 -14.60 12.59 -3.08
C VAL A 7 -15.15 11.28 -2.54
N GLY A 8 -14.45 10.69 -1.58
CA GLY A 8 -14.82 9.42 -0.97
C GLY A 8 -14.07 9.18 0.33
N ASN A 9 -14.29 8.01 0.92
CA ASN A 9 -13.63 7.56 2.13
C ASN A 9 -12.77 6.35 1.78
N ALA A 10 -11.50 6.35 2.21
CA ALA A 10 -10.60 5.25 1.90
C ALA A 10 -11.09 3.90 2.46
N ASN A 11 -11.81 3.85 3.59
CA ASN A 11 -12.36 2.59 4.09
C ASN A 11 -13.46 2.03 3.19
N ASP A 12 -14.29 2.92 2.63
CA ASP A 12 -15.40 2.53 1.77
C ASP A 12 -14.90 2.15 0.37
N ASP A 13 -13.98 2.94 -0.19
CA ASP A 13 -13.50 2.79 -1.57
C ASP A 13 -12.46 1.70 -1.75
N ALA A 14 -11.62 1.49 -0.73
CA ALA A 14 -10.53 0.52 -0.80
C ALA A 14 -11.00 -0.93 -0.66
N GLY A 15 -12.15 -1.13 0.00
CA GLY A 15 -12.66 -2.46 0.38
C GLY A 15 -12.87 -3.38 -0.81
N THR A 16 -13.33 -2.86 -1.95
CA THR A 16 -13.59 -3.66 -3.16
C THR A 16 -12.32 -4.10 -3.89
N ASN A 17 -11.18 -3.47 -3.61
CA ASN A 17 -9.92 -3.69 -4.30
C ASN A 17 -8.78 -4.04 -3.33
N ARG A 18 -9.06 -4.84 -2.28
CA ARG A 18 -8.06 -5.33 -1.32
C ARG A 18 -7.23 -4.20 -0.68
N GLY A 19 -7.82 -3.04 -0.46
CA GLY A 19 -7.15 -1.87 0.10
C GLY A 19 -6.81 -0.79 -0.93
N TRP A 20 -6.86 -1.05 -2.24
CA TRP A 20 -6.45 -0.08 -3.25
C TRP A 20 -7.59 0.86 -3.65
N PHE A 21 -7.37 2.17 -3.64
CA PHE A 21 -8.39 3.17 -3.98
C PHE A 21 -7.93 4.20 -5.06
N LEU A 22 -6.72 4.06 -5.61
CA LEU A 22 -6.23 4.84 -6.76
C LEU A 22 -5.24 3.98 -7.57
N GLY A 23 -5.29 4.02 -8.91
CA GLY A 23 -4.41 3.27 -9.81
C GLY A 23 -5.05 2.88 -11.16
N HIS A 24 -4.30 2.23 -12.05
CA HIS A 24 -4.72 1.90 -13.44
C HIS A 24 -5.98 1.03 -13.53
N PHE A 25 -6.32 0.33 -12.45
CA PHE A 25 -7.47 -0.59 -12.34
C PHE A 25 -8.78 0.12 -11.98
N MET A 26 -8.78 1.45 -11.83
CA MET A 26 -10.01 2.18 -11.51
C MET A 26 -10.89 2.41 -12.72
N ASN A 27 -12.21 2.41 -12.51
CA ASN A 27 -13.19 2.56 -13.58
C ASN A 27 -13.70 4.01 -13.75
N ASP A 28 -13.25 4.93 -12.89
CA ASP A 28 -13.54 6.35 -13.01
C ASP A 28 -12.29 7.14 -13.41
N GLU A 29 -12.53 8.25 -14.12
CA GLU A 29 -11.49 9.07 -14.76
C GLU A 29 -10.49 9.67 -13.77
N ALA A 30 -10.95 10.14 -12.61
CA ALA A 30 -10.11 10.86 -11.66
C ALA A 30 -9.17 9.94 -10.85
N ARG A 31 -9.58 8.69 -10.57
CA ARG A 31 -8.78 7.71 -9.80
C ARG A 31 -8.01 6.73 -10.69
N ASN A 32 -8.29 6.70 -12.00
CA ASN A 32 -7.55 5.88 -12.97
C ASN A 32 -6.23 6.57 -13.38
N THR A 33 -5.11 5.93 -13.07
CA THR A 33 -3.78 6.44 -13.47
C THR A 33 -2.73 5.34 -13.55
N ASP A 34 -1.84 5.44 -14.55
CA ASP A 34 -0.66 4.57 -14.68
C ASP A 34 0.56 5.08 -13.86
N ALA A 35 0.44 6.25 -13.21
CA ALA A 35 1.57 6.87 -12.52
C ALA A 35 1.85 6.23 -11.16
N ILE A 36 0.81 6.07 -10.33
CA ILE A 36 0.92 5.59 -8.95
C ILE A 36 -0.28 4.73 -8.58
N GLU A 37 -0.10 3.85 -7.60
CA GLU A 37 -1.19 3.14 -6.92
C GLU A 37 -1.18 3.54 -5.45
N VAL A 38 -2.36 3.73 -4.86
CA VAL A 38 -2.47 4.06 -3.43
C VAL A 38 -3.39 3.07 -2.73
N LYS A 39 -2.87 2.51 -1.63
CA LYS A 39 -3.56 1.57 -0.76
C LYS A 39 -3.78 2.16 0.62
N TRP A 40 -4.98 1.96 1.14
CA TRP A 40 -5.32 2.12 2.56
C TRP A 40 -5.33 0.74 3.23
N GLY A 41 -4.46 0.54 4.23
CA GLY A 41 -4.34 -0.72 4.96
C GLY A 41 -4.72 -0.54 6.43
N ILE A 42 -5.71 -1.32 6.88
CA ILE A 42 -6.06 -1.46 8.30
C ILE A 42 -5.75 -2.88 8.72
N HIS A 43 -4.92 -3.01 9.75
CA HIS A 43 -4.38 -4.28 10.19
C HIS A 43 -4.56 -4.40 11.72
N PRO A 44 -5.33 -5.38 12.22
CA PRO A 44 -5.42 -5.62 13.65
C PRO A 44 -4.09 -6.14 14.21
N ALA A 45 -3.86 -5.97 15.50
CA ALA A 45 -2.67 -6.48 16.18
C ALA A 45 -2.48 -7.99 15.94
N GLY A 46 -1.27 -8.39 15.57
CA GLY A 46 -0.92 -9.76 15.22
C GLY A 46 -1.21 -10.15 13.76
N ASP A 47 -1.89 -9.29 12.99
CA ASP A 47 -2.04 -9.49 11.55
C ASP A 47 -0.68 -9.45 10.86
N ARG A 48 -0.52 -10.28 9.84
CA ARG A 48 0.74 -10.42 9.12
C ARG A 48 0.50 -10.96 7.73
N ARG A 49 1.47 -10.74 6.85
CA ARG A 49 1.47 -11.40 5.56
C ARG A 49 1.89 -12.87 5.73
N ASP A 50 1.12 -13.79 5.15
CA ASP A 50 1.41 -15.23 5.18
C ASP A 50 2.70 -15.62 4.42
N GLY A 51 3.25 -14.71 3.62
CA GLY A 51 4.48 -14.93 2.87
C GLY A 51 5.05 -13.64 2.28
N TRP A 52 6.15 -13.78 1.56
CA TRP A 52 6.84 -12.66 0.93
C TRP A 52 6.12 -12.22 -0.35
N THR A 53 5.98 -10.91 -0.54
CA THR A 53 5.79 -10.35 -1.88
C THR A 53 7.12 -10.42 -2.60
N SER A 54 7.19 -11.21 -3.66
CA SER A 54 8.41 -11.39 -4.44
C SER A 54 8.32 -10.85 -5.86
N GLY A 55 9.47 -10.48 -6.42
CA GLY A 55 9.59 -10.08 -7.82
C GLY A 55 8.89 -8.77 -8.15
N GLU A 56 8.66 -7.91 -7.15
CA GLU A 56 7.99 -6.62 -7.34
C GLU A 56 8.84 -5.71 -8.25
N GLN A 57 8.22 -5.24 -9.33
CA GLN A 57 8.84 -4.38 -10.35
C GLN A 57 8.58 -2.89 -10.09
N ARG A 58 7.80 -2.59 -9.06
CA ARG A 58 7.44 -1.24 -8.61
C ARG A 58 8.31 -0.83 -7.43
N SER A 59 8.67 0.44 -7.39
CA SER A 59 9.10 1.06 -6.14
C SER A 59 7.90 1.20 -5.22
N THR A 60 8.14 1.11 -3.91
CA THR A 60 7.07 1.18 -2.90
C THR A 60 7.46 2.12 -1.77
N LEU A 61 6.50 2.92 -1.32
CA LEU A 61 6.49 3.64 -0.06
C LEU A 61 5.45 3.00 0.85
N LEU A 62 5.79 2.77 2.11
CA LEU A 62 4.83 2.50 3.18
C LEU A 62 5.01 3.55 4.27
N ILE A 63 3.92 4.21 4.66
CA ILE A 63 3.91 5.22 5.72
C ILE A 63 2.88 4.85 6.79
N LEU A 64 3.29 4.97 8.05
CA LEU A 64 2.46 4.72 9.22
C LEU A 64 1.57 5.92 9.51
N VAL A 65 0.26 5.71 9.51
CA VAL A 65 -0.73 6.71 9.95
C VAL A 65 -0.96 6.60 11.46
N SER A 66 -1.09 5.37 11.97
CA SER A 66 -1.22 5.07 13.40
C SER A 66 -0.86 3.62 13.69
N GLY A 67 -0.47 3.32 14.94
CA GLY A 67 -0.17 1.96 15.40
C GLY A 67 1.32 1.67 15.48
N ARG A 68 1.67 0.39 15.31
CA ARG A 68 3.03 -0.14 15.32
C ARG A 68 3.16 -1.23 14.27
N PHE A 69 3.97 -0.98 13.24
CA PHE A 69 3.99 -1.82 12.06
C PHE A 69 5.43 -2.18 11.69
N ARG A 70 5.71 -3.48 11.63
CA ARG A 70 7.01 -4.01 11.25
C ARG A 70 7.01 -4.39 9.78
N LEU A 71 7.99 -3.89 9.05
CA LEU A 71 8.29 -4.27 7.68
C LEU A 71 9.56 -5.12 7.67
N ASP A 72 9.48 -6.29 7.04
CA ASP A 72 10.63 -7.14 6.79
C ASP A 72 10.97 -7.04 5.31
N LEU A 73 12.13 -6.48 4.99
CA LEU A 73 12.73 -6.49 3.67
C LEU A 73 13.76 -7.62 3.61
N THR A 74 14.09 -8.10 2.41
CA THR A 74 15.17 -9.11 2.26
C THR A 74 16.53 -8.62 2.72
N THR A 75 16.70 -7.31 2.86
CA THR A 75 17.94 -6.67 3.31
C THR A 75 17.96 -6.39 4.81
N GLU A 76 16.82 -6.03 5.39
CA GLU A 76 16.70 -5.59 6.79
C GLU A 76 15.25 -5.58 7.27
N SER A 77 15.06 -5.56 8.59
CA SER A 77 13.76 -5.33 9.21
C SER A 77 13.71 -3.94 9.81
N VAL A 78 12.59 -3.23 9.64
CA VAL A 78 12.34 -1.91 10.20
C VAL A 78 10.98 -1.90 10.89
N THR A 79 10.94 -1.35 12.12
CA THR A 79 9.68 -1.10 12.82
C THR A 79 9.33 0.37 12.76
N LEU A 80 8.10 0.66 12.30
CA LEU A 80 7.48 1.97 12.31
C LEU A 80 6.64 2.07 13.58
N GLU A 81 6.91 3.05 14.43
CA GLU A 81 6.30 3.15 15.77
C GLU A 81 5.86 4.57 16.13
N ARG A 82 6.20 5.56 15.30
CA ARG A 82 5.74 6.93 15.43
C ARG A 82 4.96 7.35 14.19
N GLN A 83 3.84 8.04 14.40
CA GLN A 83 3.01 8.55 13.29
C GLN A 83 3.88 9.33 12.29
N GLY A 84 3.74 8.97 11.00
CA GLY A 84 4.52 9.54 9.90
C GLY A 84 5.83 8.82 9.59
N ASP A 85 6.26 7.84 10.41
CA ASP A 85 7.39 6.98 10.05
C ASP A 85 7.11 6.26 8.73
N TYR A 86 8.13 6.13 7.88
CA TYR A 86 7.98 5.58 6.55
C TYR A 86 9.22 4.80 6.09
N VAL A 87 9.00 3.87 5.15
CA VAL A 87 10.06 3.16 4.43
C VAL A 87 9.79 3.28 2.94
N VAL A 88 10.86 3.53 2.16
CA VAL A 88 10.83 3.45 0.71
C VAL A 88 11.81 2.39 0.25
N TRP A 89 11.37 1.51 -0.64
CA TRP A 89 12.24 0.51 -1.24
C TRP A 89 12.07 0.43 -2.75
N GLY A 90 13.17 0.08 -3.41
CA GLY A 90 13.25 -0.05 -4.86
C GLY A 90 12.80 -1.42 -5.36
N LYS A 91 12.81 -1.54 -6.70
CA LYS A 91 12.50 -2.77 -7.42
C LYS A 91 13.39 -3.93 -6.98
N GLY A 92 12.82 -5.14 -6.94
CA GLY A 92 13.55 -6.36 -6.60
C GLY A 92 13.84 -6.55 -5.11
N ILE A 93 13.41 -5.64 -4.23
CA ILE A 93 13.41 -5.87 -2.79
C ILE A 93 12.07 -6.52 -2.42
N ASP A 94 12.14 -7.81 -2.13
CA ASP A 94 11.00 -8.57 -1.62
C ASP A 94 10.71 -8.14 -0.18
N HIS A 95 9.43 -8.22 0.21
CA HIS A 95 8.99 -7.77 1.53
C HIS A 95 7.88 -8.63 2.13
N SER A 96 7.85 -8.67 3.45
CA SER A 96 6.74 -9.12 4.28
C SER A 96 6.44 -8.07 5.35
N TRP A 97 5.39 -8.27 6.13
CA TRP A 97 5.02 -7.33 7.20
C TRP A 97 4.24 -8.01 8.32
N GLN A 98 4.23 -7.34 9.47
CA GLN A 98 3.43 -7.66 10.64
C GLN A 98 2.93 -6.38 11.31
N ALA A 99 1.66 -6.34 11.67
CA ALA A 99 1.11 -5.35 12.59
C ALA A 99 1.39 -5.81 14.03
N GLU A 100 2.28 -5.11 14.73
CA GLU A 100 2.61 -5.40 16.14
C GLU A 100 1.50 -4.84 17.07
N ASP A 101 0.83 -3.75 16.66
CA ASP A 101 -0.40 -3.21 17.25
C ASP A 101 -1.44 -2.95 16.15
N ASP A 102 -2.69 -2.63 16.55
CA ASP A 102 -3.72 -2.14 15.63
C ASP A 102 -3.19 -0.95 14.82
N SER A 103 -3.06 -1.14 13.52
CA SER A 103 -2.29 -0.25 12.65
C SER A 103 -3.05 0.19 11.42
N VAL A 104 -2.82 1.45 11.05
CA VAL A 104 -3.27 2.04 9.79
C VAL A 104 -2.05 2.50 9.01
N VAL A 105 -1.93 2.04 7.78
CA VAL A 105 -0.81 2.37 6.89
C VAL A 105 -1.32 2.81 5.52
N ILE A 106 -0.57 3.71 4.88
CA ILE A 106 -0.74 4.01 3.46
C ILE A 106 0.41 3.34 2.71
N THR A 107 0.08 2.61 1.65
CA THR A 107 1.09 2.11 0.71
C THR A 107 0.95 2.85 -0.62
N VAL A 108 2.05 3.36 -1.14
CA VAL A 108 2.10 3.94 -2.49
C VAL A 108 3.06 3.11 -3.34
N ARG A 109 2.65 2.74 -4.55
CA ARG A 109 3.51 2.04 -5.50
C ARG A 109 3.63 2.80 -6.81
N TRP A 110 4.79 2.72 -7.45
CA TRP A 110 4.98 3.31 -8.77
C TRP A 110 6.00 2.53 -9.63
N PRO A 111 5.79 2.47 -10.96
CA PRO A 111 4.58 2.94 -11.67
C PRO A 111 3.35 2.06 -11.37
N SER A 112 2.15 2.56 -11.70
CA SER A 112 0.95 1.70 -11.70
C SER A 112 0.92 0.91 -12.99
N LEU A 113 1.00 -0.41 -12.88
CA LEU A 113 1.16 -1.29 -14.05
C LEU A 113 0.14 -2.43 -14.00
N PRO A 114 -0.46 -2.80 -15.14
CA PRO A 114 -1.17 -4.08 -15.25
C PRO A 114 -0.25 -5.24 -14.88
N VAL A 115 -0.80 -6.26 -14.25
CA VAL A 115 -0.09 -7.54 -14.12
C VAL A 115 0.06 -8.13 -15.53
N GLN A 116 1.30 -8.25 -16.02
CA GLN A 116 1.58 -8.99 -17.24
C GLN A 116 1.52 -10.49 -16.90
N PHE A 117 0.65 -11.23 -17.60
CA PHE A 117 0.57 -12.69 -17.54
C PHE A 117 1.50 -13.32 -18.58
#